data_AF-A0A4R7UC63-F1
#
_entry.id   AF-A0A4R7UC63-F1
#
_cell.length_a   1.000
_cell.length_b   1.000
_cell.length_c   1.000
_cell.angle_alpha   90.00
_cell.angle_beta   90.00
_cell.angle_gamma   90.00
#
_symmetry.space_group_name_H-M   'P 1'
#
loop_
_entity.id
_entity.type
_entity.pdbx_description
1 polymer ?
#
loop_
_entity_poly.entity_id
_entity_poly.type
_entity_poly.pdbx_seq_one_letter_code
_entity_poly.pdbx_strand_id
1 'polypeptide(L)'
;MILDINDIIKAKEDDWFIYAENKKVKLRTNIEGVLRFQKFIEEHSNFESFSAGLNTDADFELLMCLIESDEQSSPAKFLYDIREFYGLHAGHLVLNELFSFWYKQAFAGLNIEQAEQQTKQKK
;
A
#
# COMPACT_ATOMS: atom_id res chain seq x y z
N MET A 1 20.15 3.93 -4.98
CA MET A 1 20.69 2.78 -4.22
C MET A 1 19.82 1.60 -4.62
N ILE A 2 20.41 0.54 -5.18
CA ILE A 2 19.67 -0.67 -5.58
C ILE A 2 19.39 -1.44 -4.28
N LEU A 3 18.11 -1.63 -3.95
CA LEU A 3 17.65 -2.40 -2.79
C LEU A 3 18.23 -3.82 -2.84
N ASP A 4 18.71 -4.34 -1.70
CA ASP A 4 19.02 -5.77 -1.61
C ASP A 4 17.70 -6.55 -1.61
N ILE A 5 17.38 -7.10 -2.78
CA ILE A 5 16.17 -7.86 -3.07
C ILE A 5 15.98 -9.03 -2.09
N ASN A 6 17.05 -9.54 -1.48
CA ASN A 6 16.99 -10.70 -0.60
C ASN A 6 16.40 -10.40 0.79
N ASP A 7 16.42 -9.14 1.23
CA ASP A 7 15.80 -8.73 2.50
C ASP A 7 14.28 -8.58 2.36
N ILE A 8 13.79 -8.18 1.17
CA ILE A 8 12.36 -8.11 0.85
C ILE A 8 11.76 -9.52 0.68
N ILE A 9 12.56 -10.50 0.25
CA ILE A 9 12.14 -11.89 0.04
C ILE A 9 11.83 -12.64 1.36
N LYS A 10 12.17 -12.11 2.54
CA LYS A 10 12.03 -12.82 3.83
C LYS A 10 10.72 -12.58 4.61
N ALA A 11 9.77 -11.79 4.12
CA ALA A 11 8.45 -11.69 4.75
C ALA A 11 7.58 -12.91 4.37
N LYS A 12 7.66 -13.96 5.21
CA LYS A 12 6.77 -15.12 5.19
C LYS A 12 5.49 -14.80 5.98
N GLU A 13 4.43 -14.47 5.27
CA GLU A 13 3.05 -15.01 5.36
C GLU A 13 2.08 -14.05 4.66
N ASP A 14 0.95 -14.59 4.20
CA ASP A 14 -0.13 -13.84 3.59
C ASP A 14 -0.76 -12.89 4.62
N ASP A 15 -0.28 -11.66 4.70
CA ASP A 15 -0.84 -10.65 5.61
C ASP A 15 -2.20 -10.19 5.11
N TRP A 16 -3.20 -10.31 5.98
CA TRP A 16 -4.56 -9.88 5.73
C TRP A 16 -4.84 -8.57 6.45
N PHE A 17 -5.27 -7.55 5.70
CA PHE A 17 -5.85 -6.35 6.28
C PHE A 17 -7.35 -6.56 6.46
N ILE A 18 -7.80 -6.56 7.72
CA ILE A 18 -9.21 -6.72 8.10
C ILE A 18 -9.81 -5.33 8.24
N TYR A 19 -10.81 -5.00 7.42
CA TYR A 19 -11.44 -3.68 7.42
C TYR A 19 -12.92 -3.72 7.83
N ALA A 20 -13.49 -4.90 8.06
CA ALA A 20 -14.76 -5.12 8.76
C ALA A 20 -14.83 -6.57 9.28
N GLU A 21 -15.79 -6.88 10.15
CA GLU A 21 -15.94 -8.18 10.83
C GLU A 21 -15.82 -9.40 9.89
N ASN A 22 -16.36 -9.30 8.67
CA ASN A 22 -16.31 -10.35 7.65
C ASN A 22 -15.63 -9.91 6.34
N LYS A 23 -14.79 -8.86 6.39
CA LYS A 23 -14.15 -8.31 5.20
C LYS A 23 -12.66 -8.08 5.39
N LYS A 24 -11.88 -8.64 4.47
CA LYS A 24 -10.43 -8.57 4.47
C LYS A 24 -9.88 -8.52 3.05
N VAL A 25 -8.67 -7.99 2.91
CA VAL A 25 -7.89 -8.02 1.66
C VAL A 25 -6.49 -8.54 1.94
N LYS A 26 -5.97 -9.30 1.00
CA LYS A 26 -4.61 -9.80 1.01
C LYS A 26 -3.65 -8.71 0.55
N LEU A 27 -2.54 -8.55 1.25
CA LEU A 27 -1.57 -7.50 0.95
C LEU A 27 -0.46 -8.01 0.03
N ARG A 28 -0.08 -7.16 -0.93
CA ARG A 28 1.05 -7.39 -1.81
C ARG A 28 2.33 -6.80 -1.19
N THR A 29 2.86 -7.42 -0.15
CA THR A 29 4.07 -6.99 0.57
C THR A 29 5.38 -7.50 -0.07
N ASN A 30 5.27 -8.26 -1.16
CA ASN A 30 6.41 -8.79 -1.90
C ASN A 30 7.13 -7.73 -2.74
N ILE A 31 8.27 -8.11 -3.32
CA ILE A 31 9.10 -7.23 -4.16
C ILE A 31 8.33 -6.61 -5.34
N GLU A 32 7.39 -7.34 -5.93
CA GLU A 32 6.59 -6.83 -7.03
C GLU A 32 5.71 -5.65 -6.60
N GLY A 33 5.06 -5.75 -5.43
CA GLY A 33 4.26 -4.67 -4.85
C GLY A 33 5.09 -3.42 -4.55
N VAL A 34 6.27 -3.62 -3.95
CA VAL A 34 7.19 -2.51 -3.65
C VAL A 34 7.66 -1.80 -4.91
N LEU A 35 8.04 -2.54 -5.97
CA LEU A 35 8.48 -1.95 -7.24
C LEU A 35 7.34 -1.20 -7.95
N ARG A 36 6.12 -1.75 -7.93
CA ARG A 36 4.93 -1.07 -8.46
C ARG A 36 4.66 0.24 -7.72
N PHE A 37 4.76 0.22 -6.39
CA PHE A 37 4.57 1.41 -5.57
C PHE A 37 5.64 2.49 -5.83
N GLN A 38 6.90 2.11 -6.02
CA GLN A 38 7.96 3.04 -6.41
C GLN A 38 7.66 3.72 -7.74
N LYS A 39 7.27 2.94 -8.75
CA LYS A 39 6.87 3.45 -10.06
C LYS A 39 5.67 4.39 -9.96
N PHE A 40 4.66 4.02 -9.17
CA PHE A 40 3.51 4.86 -8.89
C PHE A 40 3.92 6.23 -8.32
N ILE A 41 4.84 6.28 -7.35
CA ILE A 41 5.32 7.55 -6.78
C ILE A 41 6.04 8.41 -7.84
N GLU A 42 6.83 7.80 -8.73
CA GLU A 42 7.52 8.51 -9.81
C GLU A 42 6.52 9.13 -10.80
N GLU A 43 5.47 8.39 -11.16
CA GLU A 43 4.43 8.81 -12.10
C GLU A 43 3.48 9.87 -11.50
N HIS A 44 3.28 9.88 -10.18
CA HIS A 44 2.35 10.76 -9.47
C HIS A 44 3.08 11.79 -8.58
N SER A 45 4.13 12.43 -9.14
CA SER A 45 5.17 13.21 -8.44
C SER A 45 4.71 14.43 -7.59
N ASN A 46 3.41 14.71 -7.52
CA ASN A 46 2.79 15.70 -6.61
C ASN A 46 1.71 15.03 -5.78
N PHE A 47 2.12 14.18 -4.85
CA PHE A 47 1.23 13.48 -3.92
C PHE A 47 0.71 14.43 -2.83
N GLU A 48 -0.02 15.48 -3.20
CA GLU A 48 -0.80 16.29 -2.25
C GLU A 48 -2.21 15.71 -2.16
N SER A 49 -2.38 14.85 -1.15
CA SER A 49 -3.61 14.16 -0.73
C SER A 49 -4.07 13.01 -1.64
N PHE A 50 -4.11 11.80 -1.08
CA PHE A 50 -5.08 10.78 -1.48
C PHE A 50 -6.43 11.47 -1.70
N SER A 51 -7.15 11.17 -2.77
CA SER A 51 -8.36 11.94 -3.08
C SER A 51 -9.43 11.70 -2.00
N ALA A 52 -10.22 12.73 -1.69
CA ALA A 52 -11.42 12.56 -0.86
C ALA A 52 -12.53 11.76 -1.57
N GLY A 53 -12.32 11.36 -2.83
CA GLY A 53 -13.31 10.75 -3.72
C GLY A 53 -13.27 9.21 -3.79
N LEU A 54 -12.14 8.56 -3.44
CA LEU A 54 -11.95 7.09 -3.54
C LEU A 54 -12.40 6.48 -4.87
N ASN A 55 -12.24 7.21 -5.97
CA ASN A 55 -12.77 6.81 -7.27
C ASN A 55 -11.93 7.29 -8.45
N THR A 56 -10.74 7.82 -8.17
CA THR A 56 -9.82 8.26 -9.21
C THR A 56 -9.00 7.08 -9.72
N ASP A 57 -8.53 7.16 -10.96
CA ASP A 57 -7.62 6.16 -11.51
C ASP A 57 -6.37 6.00 -10.63
N ALA A 58 -5.92 7.07 -9.97
CA ALA A 58 -4.81 7.05 -9.03
C ALA A 58 -5.10 6.25 -7.75
N ASP A 59 -6.31 6.35 -7.18
CA ASP A 59 -6.70 5.55 -6.00
C ASP A 59 -6.74 4.05 -6.36
N PHE A 60 -7.23 3.72 -7.56
CA PHE A 60 -7.24 2.36 -8.05
C PHE A 60 -5.83 1.83 -8.33
N GLU A 61 -4.98 2.62 -8.98
CA GLU A 61 -3.59 2.26 -9.29
C GLU A 61 -2.75 2.07 -8.03
N LEU A 62 -2.94 2.91 -7.02
CA LEU A 62 -2.37 2.69 -5.69
C LEU A 62 -2.80 1.33 -5.15
N LEU A 63 -4.10 1.02 -5.14
CA LEU A 63 -4.59 -0.24 -4.59
C LEU A 63 -4.06 -1.46 -5.36
N MET A 64 -3.80 -1.34 -6.67
CA MET A 64 -3.11 -2.36 -7.45
C MET A 64 -1.66 -2.60 -6.99
N CYS A 65 -1.04 -1.63 -6.31
CA CYS A 65 0.25 -1.77 -5.66
C CYS A 65 0.13 -2.45 -4.28
N LEU A 66 -0.89 -2.07 -3.49
CA LEU A 66 -1.04 -2.48 -2.09
C LEU A 66 -1.70 -3.85 -1.90
N ILE A 67 -2.67 -4.19 -2.75
CA ILE A 67 -3.54 -5.36 -2.61
C ILE A 67 -3.13 -6.44 -3.63
N GLU A 68 -3.06 -7.67 -3.16
CA GLU A 68 -2.96 -8.83 -4.05
C GLU A 68 -4.33 -9.16 -4.64
N SER A 69 -4.40 -9.31 -5.96
CA SER A 69 -5.65 -9.65 -6.64
C SER A 69 -5.77 -11.17 -6.74
N ASP A 70 -6.69 -11.75 -5.99
CA ASP A 70 -7.02 -13.17 -5.98
C ASP A 70 -8.55 -13.36 -5.94
N GLU A 71 -9.02 -14.59 -5.69
CA GLU A 71 -10.46 -14.89 -5.61
C GLU A 71 -11.17 -14.16 -4.45
N GLN A 72 -10.44 -13.87 -3.36
CA GLN A 72 -10.99 -13.27 -2.14
C GLN A 72 -10.78 -11.75 -2.08
N SER A 73 -9.74 -11.26 -2.76
CA SER A 73 -9.22 -9.90 -2.71
C SER A 73 -9.19 -9.28 -4.10
N SER A 74 -9.80 -8.11 -4.25
CA SER A 74 -9.71 -7.33 -5.48
C SER A 74 -9.71 -5.85 -5.12
N PRO A 75 -8.81 -5.03 -5.69
CA PRO A 75 -8.82 -3.57 -5.54
C PRO A 75 -10.20 -2.94 -5.85
N ALA A 76 -10.87 -3.42 -6.91
CA ALA A 76 -12.19 -2.93 -7.29
C ALA A 76 -13.26 -3.27 -6.23
N LYS A 77 -13.23 -4.51 -5.73
CA LYS A 77 -14.14 -4.95 -4.67
C LYS A 77 -13.89 -4.18 -3.36
N PHE A 78 -12.63 -3.93 -3.02
CA PHE A 78 -12.27 -3.15 -1.84
C PHE A 78 -12.82 -1.73 -1.93
N LEU A 79 -12.61 -1.01 -3.04
CA LEU A 79 -13.15 0.34 -3.25
C LEU A 79 -14.68 0.38 -3.17
N TYR A 80 -15.34 -0.60 -3.81
CA TYR A 80 -16.79 -0.72 -3.74
C TYR A 80 -17.25 -0.91 -2.30
N ASP A 81 -16.64 -1.86 -1.58
CA ASP A 81 -17.00 -2.20 -0.22
C ASP A 81 -16.79 -1.04 0.76
N ILE A 82 -15.67 -0.32 0.69
CA ILE A 82 -15.45 0.83 1.59
C ILE A 82 -16.41 1.98 1.28
N ARG A 83 -16.73 2.21 0.00
CA ARG A 83 -17.68 3.25 -0.39
C ARG A 83 -19.09 2.94 0.09
N GLU A 84 -19.54 1.69 -0.06
CA GLU A 84 -20.88 1.27 0.35
C GLU A 84 -21.04 1.21 1.88
N PHE A 85 -20.04 0.70 2.61
CA PHE A 85 -20.15 0.47 4.05
C PHE A 85 -19.84 1.70 4.89
N TYR A 86 -18.89 2.53 4.45
CA TYR A 86 -18.39 3.66 5.25
C TYR A 86 -18.74 5.03 4.63
N GLY A 87 -19.13 5.08 3.36
CA GLY A 87 -19.26 6.33 2.62
C GLY A 87 -17.91 6.97 2.30
N LEU A 88 -17.93 8.07 1.54
CA LEU A 88 -16.72 8.72 1.00
C LEU A 88 -15.72 9.13 2.10
N HIS A 89 -16.20 9.81 3.14
CA HIS A 89 -15.32 10.42 4.14
C HIS A 89 -14.64 9.38 5.04
N ALA A 90 -15.38 8.38 5.53
CA ALA A 90 -14.80 7.33 6.36
C ALA A 90 -14.07 6.27 5.53
N GLY A 91 -14.42 6.06 4.26
CA GLY A 91 -13.65 5.20 3.36
C GLY A 91 -12.22 5.70 3.14
N HIS A 92 -12.01 7.03 3.14
CA HIS A 92 -10.68 7.61 3.03
C HIS A 92 -9.80 7.29 4.26
N LEU A 93 -10.39 7.26 5.45
CA LEU A 93 -9.70 6.81 6.65
C LEU A 93 -9.30 5.34 6.53
N VAL A 94 -10.18 4.48 6.02
CA VAL A 94 -9.86 3.05 5.80
C VAL A 94 -8.73 2.88 4.79
N LEU A 95 -8.72 3.67 3.70
CA LEU A 95 -7.63 3.64 2.71
C LEU A 95 -6.28 4.07 3.35
N ASN A 96 -6.28 5.12 4.17
CA ASN A 96 -5.08 5.58 4.87
C ASN A 96 -4.56 4.54 5.88
N GLU A 97 -5.46 3.86 6.59
CA GLU A 97 -5.09 2.77 7.49
C GLU A 97 -4.52 1.57 6.72
N LEU A 98 -5.12 1.20 5.58
CA LEU A 98 -4.59 0.17 4.70
C LEU A 98 -3.17 0.52 4.24
N PHE A 99 -2.96 1.74 3.75
CA PHE A 99 -1.65 2.20 3.32
C PHE A 99 -0.64 2.16 4.46
N SER A 100 -1.00 2.69 5.62
CA SER A 100 -0.14 2.70 6.82
C SER A 100 0.24 1.29 7.27
N PHE A 101 -0.72 0.35 7.23
CA PHE A 101 -0.49 -1.04 7.56
C PHE A 101 0.42 -1.71 6.52
N TRP A 102 0.11 -1.59 5.23
CA TRP A 102 0.93 -2.14 4.14
C TRP A 102 2.35 -1.60 4.21
N TYR A 103 2.53 -0.30 4.42
CA TYR A 103 3.84 0.33 4.51
C TYR A 103 4.64 -0.23 5.69
N LYS A 104 4.03 -0.37 6.86
CA LYS A 104 4.70 -1.00 8.01
C LYS A 104 5.15 -2.42 7.70
N GLN A 105 4.33 -3.22 7.01
CA GLN A 105 4.68 -4.60 6.67
C GLN A 105 5.75 -4.69 5.57
N ALA A 106 5.56 -3.98 4.46
CA ALA A 106 6.48 -3.98 3.32
C ALA A 106 7.89 -3.47 3.68
N PHE A 107 7.98 -2.65 4.73
CA PHE A 107 9.24 -2.08 5.21
C PHE A 107 9.62 -2.53 6.63
N ALA A 108 8.93 -3.52 7.22
CA ALA A 108 9.29 -4.08 8.52
C ALA A 108 10.70 -4.71 8.44
N GLY A 109 11.63 -4.22 9.26
CA GLY A 109 13.03 -4.67 9.26
C GLY A 109 13.97 -3.84 8.38
N LEU A 110 13.44 -2.94 7.54
CA LEU A 110 14.21 -1.85 6.94
C LEU A 110 14.25 -0.71 7.97
N ASN A 111 15.40 -0.49 8.62
CA ASN A 111 15.60 0.69 9.47
C ASN A 111 15.46 1.96 8.62
N ILE A 112 14.25 2.53 8.56
CA ILE A 112 13.95 3.75 7.80
C ILE A 112 14.85 4.91 8.28
N GLU A 113 15.16 4.97 9.59
CA GLU A 113 16.11 5.94 10.16
C GLU A 113 17.56 5.77 9.65
N GLN A 114 18.01 4.55 9.34
CA GLN A 114 19.34 4.34 8.74
C GLN A 114 19.37 4.70 7.26
N ALA A 115 18.27 4.48 6.54
CA ALA A 115 18.14 4.88 5.14
C ALA A 115 18.14 6.41 4.96
N GLU A 116 17.53 7.15 5.89
CA GLU A 116 17.54 8.62 5.90
C GLU A 116 18.90 9.23 6.31
N GLN A 117 19.65 8.60 7.22
CA GLN A 117 21.00 9.07 7.61
C GLN A 117 22.04 8.87 6.49
N GLN A 118 21.95 7.78 5.71
CA GLN A 118 22.89 7.53 4.61
C GLN A 118 22.68 8.44 3.40
N THR A 119 21.48 8.96 3.18
CA THR A 119 21.21 9.94 2.11
C THR A 119 21.71 11.35 2.46
N LYS A 120 21.77 11.71 3.76
CA LYS A 120 22.33 12.99 4.21
C LYS A 120 23.87 13.02 4.24
N GLN A 121 24.55 11.87 4.28
CA GLN A 121 26.02 11.80 4.23
C GLN A 121 26.62 11.74 2.82
N LYS A 122 25.79 11.62 1.78
CA LYS A 122 26.21 11.59 0.37
C LYS A 122 25.91 12.88 -0.42
N LYS A 123 25.46 13.95 0.25
CA LYS A 123 25.43 15.32 -0.27
C LYS A 123 26.51 16.12 0.42
#